data_AF-A0A0C2FPG3-F1
#
_entry.id   AF-A0A0C2FPG3-F1
#
_cell.length_a   1.000
_cell.length_b   1.000
_cell.length_c   1.000
_cell.angle_alpha   90.00
_cell.angle_beta   90.00
_cell.angle_gamma   90.00
#
_symmetry.space_group_name_H-M   'P 1'
#
loop_
_entity.id
_entity.type
_entity.pdbx_description
1 polymer ?
#
loop_
_entity_poly.entity_id
_entity_poly.type
_entity_poly.pdbx_seq_one_letter_code
_entity_poly.pdbx_strand_id
1 'polypeptide(L)'
;LQLCERVEDGLNNLRSALESHITKEGLAAIAKVADTAFTDAKLYVTTILAVHNRYSSLVGSAFQNESGFIQALDKAATTFINKNAVTRRSQQQMSKSPELLAKYCDQLLR
;
A
#
# COMPACT_ATOMS: atom_id res chain seq x y z
N LEU A 1 10.16 -24.31 18.04
CA LEU A 1 9.72 -23.58 16.82
C LEU A 1 10.03 -24.43 15.58
N GLN A 2 9.43 -25.63 15.45
CA GLN A 2 9.85 -26.65 14.47
C GLN A 2 8.72 -27.12 13.54
N LEU A 3 7.73 -26.28 13.27
CA LEU A 3 6.53 -26.68 12.53
C LEU A 3 6.31 -25.96 11.19
N CYS A 4 7.25 -25.11 10.73
CA CYS A 4 7.12 -24.42 9.44
C CYS A 4 8.17 -24.80 8.39
N GLU A 5 8.99 -25.84 8.60
CA GLU A 5 9.97 -26.29 7.59
C GLU A 5 9.40 -27.33 6.60
N ARG A 6 8.16 -27.81 6.77
CA ARG A 6 7.62 -28.96 6.01
C ARG A 6 6.46 -28.65 5.07
N VAL A 7 6.43 -27.47 4.48
CA VAL A 7 5.63 -27.21 3.27
C VAL A 7 6.48 -26.34 2.34
N GLU A 8 7.22 -26.97 1.42
CA GLU A 8 7.71 -26.28 0.22
C GLU A 8 6.51 -25.50 -0.37
N ASP A 9 6.60 -24.17 -0.49
CA ASP A 9 5.54 -23.22 -0.87
C ASP A 9 4.54 -22.68 0.18
N GLY A 10 4.51 -23.18 1.42
CA GLY A 10 3.57 -22.64 2.43
C GLY A 10 3.80 -21.14 2.72
N LEU A 11 5.07 -20.76 2.85
CA LEU A 11 5.52 -19.40 3.10
C LEU A 11 5.30 -18.47 1.89
N ASN A 12 5.51 -18.99 0.67
CA ASN A 12 5.28 -18.24 -0.58
C ASN A 12 3.79 -17.96 -0.81
N ASN A 13 2.93 -18.93 -0.50
CA ASN A 13 1.49 -18.76 -0.56
C ASN A 13 1.02 -17.71 0.45
N LEU A 14 1.58 -17.70 1.66
CA LEU A 14 1.24 -16.71 2.68
C LEU A 14 1.67 -15.29 2.27
N ARG A 15 2.87 -15.14 1.67
CA ARG A 15 3.34 -13.87 1.12
C ARG A 15 2.42 -13.37 0.00
N SER A 16 2.04 -14.25 -0.92
CA SER A 16 1.13 -13.92 -2.02
C SER A 16 -0.27 -13.54 -1.54
N ALA A 17 -0.78 -14.25 -0.53
CA ALA A 17 -2.05 -13.93 0.11
C ALA A 17 -2.01 -12.57 0.81
N LEU A 18 -0.91 -12.28 1.53
CA LEU A 18 -0.70 -10.99 2.17
C LEU A 18 -0.64 -9.86 1.13
N GLU A 19 0.15 -10.02 0.07
CA GLU A 19 0.25 -9.04 -1.02
C GLU A 19 -1.13 -8.73 -1.62
N SER A 20 -1.91 -9.77 -1.94
CA SER A 20 -3.26 -9.63 -2.49
C SER A 20 -4.21 -8.91 -1.52
N HIS A 21 -4.14 -9.25 -0.24
CA HIS A 21 -4.99 -8.65 0.78
C HIS A 21 -4.66 -7.17 0.99
N ILE A 22 -3.37 -6.81 1.13
CA ILE A 22 -2.91 -5.42 1.26
C ILE A 22 -3.34 -4.60 0.05
N THR A 23 -3.18 -5.16 -1.16
CA THR A 23 -3.59 -4.48 -2.39
C THR A 23 -5.09 -4.18 -2.37
N LYS A 24 -5.94 -5.16 -2.04
CA LYS A 24 -7.40 -4.96 -1.97
C LYS A 24 -7.78 -3.91 -0.93
N GLU A 25 -7.21 -3.99 0.26
CA GLU A 25 -7.48 -3.06 1.35
C GLU A 25 -7.00 -1.64 1.04
N GLY A 26 -5.81 -1.49 0.45
CA GLY A 26 -5.29 -0.21 -0.02
C GLY A 26 -6.16 0.43 -1.10
N LEU A 27 -6.60 -0.36 -2.09
CA LEU A 27 -7.54 0.10 -3.12
C LEU A 27 -8.88 0.51 -2.52
N ALA A 28 -9.43 -0.27 -1.60
CA ALA A 28 -10.69 0.02 -0.95
C ALA A 28 -10.61 1.29 -0.07
N ALA A 29 -9.51 1.47 0.67
CA ALA A 29 -9.27 2.65 1.48
C ALA A 29 -9.23 3.92 0.61
N ILE A 30 -8.47 3.90 -0.49
CA ILE A 30 -8.41 5.03 -1.42
C ILE A 30 -9.76 5.25 -2.11
N ALA A 31 -10.46 4.19 -2.49
CA ALA A 31 -11.78 4.30 -3.14
C ALA A 31 -12.80 5.02 -2.25
N LYS A 32 -12.80 4.78 -0.93
CA LYS A 32 -13.70 5.44 0.02
C LYS A 32 -13.50 6.96 0.10
N VAL A 33 -12.29 7.43 -0.18
CA VAL A 33 -11.93 8.86 -0.11
C VAL A 33 -11.66 9.47 -1.49
N ALA A 34 -11.90 8.74 -2.59
CA ALA A 34 -11.41 9.09 -3.91
C ALA A 34 -11.93 10.43 -4.43
N ASP A 35 -13.17 10.80 -4.08
CA ASP A 35 -13.77 12.09 -4.45
C ASP A 35 -13.03 13.28 -3.84
N THR A 36 -12.75 13.22 -2.55
CA THR A 36 -12.05 14.30 -1.84
C THR A 36 -10.54 14.25 -2.06
N ALA A 37 -9.96 13.06 -2.06
CA ALA A 37 -8.52 12.85 -2.22
C ALA A 37 -7.99 13.22 -3.62
N PHE A 38 -8.87 13.40 -4.62
CA PHE A 38 -8.47 13.86 -5.95
C PHE A 38 -7.87 15.28 -5.94
N THR A 39 -8.32 16.13 -5.01
CA THR A 39 -7.81 17.49 -4.83
C THR A 39 -7.09 17.69 -3.50
N ASP A 40 -7.34 16.84 -2.51
CA ASP A 40 -6.70 16.90 -1.20
C ASP A 40 -5.49 15.96 -1.11
N ALA A 41 -4.31 16.54 -1.31
CA ALA A 41 -3.03 15.85 -1.22
C ALA A 41 -2.77 15.26 0.17
N LYS A 42 -3.16 15.96 1.24
CA LYS A 42 -2.97 15.49 2.61
C LYS A 42 -3.84 14.26 2.88
N LEU A 43 -5.12 14.30 2.50
CA LEU A 43 -6.01 13.15 2.65
C LEU A 43 -5.52 11.94 1.86
N TYR A 44 -5.04 12.14 0.64
CA TYR A 44 -4.49 11.08 -0.20
C TYR A 44 -3.28 10.41 0.46
N VAL A 45 -2.28 11.20 0.87
CA VAL A 45 -1.02 10.68 1.43
C VAL A 45 -1.25 10.07 2.82
N THR A 46 -2.05 10.69 3.68
CA THR A 46 -2.37 10.13 5.00
C THR A 46 -3.11 8.79 4.90
N THR A 47 -4.00 8.63 3.91
CA THR A 47 -4.69 7.36 3.66
C THR A 47 -3.71 6.26 3.24
N ILE A 48 -2.76 6.56 2.33
CA ILE A 48 -1.71 5.63 1.91
C ILE A 48 -0.84 5.23 3.10
N LEU A 49 -0.36 6.22 3.87
CA LEU A 49 0.49 5.99 5.04
C LEU A 49 -0.22 5.17 6.11
N ALA A 50 -1.52 5.39 6.34
CA ALA A 50 -2.30 4.62 7.31
C ALA A 50 -2.33 3.12 6.95
N VAL A 51 -2.58 2.80 5.68
CA VAL A 51 -2.57 1.41 5.18
C VAL A 51 -1.16 0.82 5.29
N HIS A 52 -0.15 1.54 4.79
CA HIS A 52 1.24 1.07 4.83
C HIS A 52 1.71 0.79 6.27
N ASN A 53 1.50 1.73 7.20
CA ASN A 53 1.94 1.59 8.59
C ASN A 53 1.24 0.45 9.32
N ARG A 54 -0.05 0.24 9.06
CA ARG A 54 -0.80 -0.91 9.62
C ARG A 54 -0.15 -2.23 9.23
N TYR A 55 0.16 -2.41 7.93
CA TYR A 55 0.73 -3.66 7.46
C TYR A 55 2.22 -3.79 7.73
N SER A 56 2.98 -2.69 7.77
CA SER A 56 4.37 -2.67 8.24
C SER A 56 4.45 -3.14 9.70
N SER A 57 3.55 -2.65 10.58
CA SER A 57 3.46 -3.13 11.97
C SER A 57 3.08 -4.61 12.05
N LEU A 58 2.19 -5.09 11.17
CA LEU A 58 1.82 -6.50 11.09
C LEU A 58 3.01 -7.37 10.66
N VAL A 59 3.76 -6.94 9.65
CA VAL A 59 4.97 -7.64 9.19
C VAL A 59 6.05 -7.66 10.27
N GLY A 60 6.26 -6.55 10.97
CA GLY A 60 7.22 -6.48 12.07
C GLY A 60 6.86 -7.34 13.26
N SER A 61 5.58 -7.39 13.65
CA SER A 61 5.13 -8.14 14.83
C SER A 61 4.89 -9.63 14.57
N ALA A 62 4.23 -9.99 13.46
CA ALA A 62 3.84 -11.36 13.18
C ALA A 62 4.89 -12.14 12.37
N PHE A 63 5.69 -11.46 11.56
CA PHE A 63 6.68 -12.06 10.66
C PHE A 63 8.11 -11.62 10.95
N GLN A 64 8.34 -10.90 12.06
CA GLN A 64 9.67 -10.49 12.51
C GLN A 64 10.50 -9.78 11.44
N ASN A 65 9.86 -8.99 10.57
CA ASN A 65 10.51 -8.31 9.45
C ASN A 65 11.22 -9.25 8.46
N GLU A 66 10.68 -10.45 8.25
CA GLU A 66 11.18 -11.37 7.23
C GLU A 66 11.11 -10.72 5.83
N SER A 67 12.22 -10.82 5.08
CA SER A 67 12.46 -10.06 3.87
C SER A 67 11.44 -10.34 2.76
N GLY A 68 10.91 -11.57 2.66
CA GLY A 68 9.88 -11.92 1.69
C GLY A 68 8.52 -11.28 1.99
N PHE A 69 8.16 -11.11 3.27
CA PHE A 69 6.94 -10.37 3.64
C PHE A 69 7.09 -8.86 3.48
N ILE A 70 8.28 -8.30 3.71
CA ILE A 70 8.57 -6.90 3.39
C ILE A 70 8.43 -6.65 1.89
N GLN A 71 9.02 -7.50 1.05
CA GLN A 71 8.88 -7.41 -0.41
C GLN A 71 7.42 -7.52 -0.86
N ALA A 72 6.63 -8.42 -0.25
CA ALA A 72 5.21 -8.55 -0.53
C ALA A 72 4.43 -7.27 -0.18
N LEU A 73 4.74 -6.63 0.94
CA LEU A 73 4.18 -5.34 1.34
C LEU A 73 4.57 -4.24 0.34
N ASP A 74 5.85 -4.12 -0.02
CA ASP A 74 6.34 -3.10 -0.97
C ASP A 74 5.70 -3.23 -2.35
N LYS A 75 5.56 -4.47 -2.83
CA LYS A 75 4.92 -4.76 -4.12
C LYS A 75 3.42 -4.44 -4.09
N ALA A 76 2.73 -4.78 -3.01
CA ALA A 76 1.33 -4.40 -2.83
C ALA A 76 1.16 -2.87 -2.77
N ALA A 77 2.00 -2.18 -2.01
CA ALA A 77 2.02 -0.73 -1.90
C ALA A 77 2.22 -0.07 -3.26
N THR A 78 3.25 -0.49 -3.99
CA THR A 78 3.51 -0.02 -5.35
C THR A 78 2.29 -0.21 -6.26
N THR A 79 1.59 -1.33 -6.13
CA THR A 79 0.42 -1.64 -6.95
C THR A 79 -0.75 -0.71 -6.65
N PHE A 80 -1.16 -0.57 -5.39
CA PHE A 80 -2.32 0.25 -5.05
C PHE A 80 -2.04 1.76 -5.11
N ILE A 81 -0.80 2.21 -4.89
CA ILE A 81 -0.44 3.64 -5.02
C ILE A 81 -0.46 4.07 -6.49
N ASN A 82 -0.02 3.22 -7.42
CA ASN A 82 0.02 3.56 -8.84
C ASN A 82 -1.31 3.33 -9.56
N LYS A 83 -2.12 2.35 -9.12
CA LYS A 83 -3.38 1.97 -9.80
C LYS A 83 -4.57 1.94 -8.85
N ASN A 84 -5.17 3.09 -8.55
CA ASN A 84 -6.32 3.22 -7.66
C ASN A 84 -7.45 4.09 -8.26
N ALA A 85 -8.51 4.29 -7.48
CA ALA A 85 -9.66 5.08 -7.89
C ALA A 85 -9.33 6.56 -8.20
N VAL A 86 -8.33 7.16 -7.53
CA VAL A 86 -7.89 8.54 -7.77
C VAL A 86 -7.10 8.62 -9.08
N THR A 87 -6.15 7.70 -9.29
CA THR A 87 -5.38 7.66 -10.53
C THR A 87 -6.25 7.35 -11.74
N ARG A 88 -7.22 6.44 -11.61
CA ARG A 88 -8.13 6.06 -12.70
C ARG A 88 -9.05 7.17 -13.20
N ARG A 89 -9.34 8.17 -12.36
CA ARG A 89 -10.19 9.32 -12.72
C ARG A 89 -9.49 10.34 -13.61
N SER A 90 -8.16 10.38 -13.57
CA SER A 90 -7.38 11.29 -14.40
C SER A 90 -7.29 10.77 -15.84
N GLN A 91 -7.47 11.62 -16.85
CA GLN A 91 -7.13 11.27 -18.24
C GLN A 91 -5.63 10.94 -18.39
N GLN A 92 -4.80 11.45 -17.47
CA GLN A 92 -3.40 11.10 -17.30
C GLN A 92 -3.22 10.19 -16.08
N GLN A 93 -3.70 8.94 -16.17
CA GLN A 93 -3.81 8.05 -15.01
C GLN A 93 -2.50 7.88 -14.23
N MET A 94 -1.35 7.89 -14.91
CA MET A 94 -0.05 7.64 -14.28
C MET A 94 0.54 8.86 -13.54
N SER A 95 0.01 10.07 -13.74
CA SER A 95 0.63 11.30 -13.23
C SER A 95 -0.01 11.83 -11.94
N LYS A 96 -1.17 11.30 -11.54
CA LYS A 96 -1.92 11.89 -10.41
C LYS A 96 -1.33 11.57 -9.04
N SER A 97 -0.87 10.34 -8.82
CA SER A 97 -0.17 9.96 -7.60
C SER A 97 1.10 10.78 -7.35
N PRO A 98 2.04 10.90 -8.30
CA PRO A 98 3.23 11.74 -8.08
C PRO A 98 2.89 13.22 -7.90
N GLU A 99 1.87 13.75 -8.58
CA GLU A 99 1.40 15.13 -8.38
C GLU A 99 0.93 15.38 -6.93
N LEU A 100 0.09 14.49 -6.39
CA LEU A 100 -0.44 14.63 -5.03
C LEU A 100 0.65 14.44 -3.97
N LEU A 101 1.59 13.52 -4.20
CA LEU A 101 2.75 13.34 -3.32
C LEU A 101 3.63 14.58 -3.29
N ALA A 102 3.96 15.16 -4.46
CA ALA A 102 4.76 16.38 -4.55
C ALA A 102 4.07 17.56 -3.83
N LYS A 103 2.76 17.77 -4.08
CA LYS A 103 1.98 18.81 -3.41
C LYS A 103 1.97 18.66 -1.89
N TYR A 104 1.89 17.43 -1.38
CA TYR A 104 1.95 17.18 0.05
C TYR A 104 3.34 17.52 0.63
N CYS A 105 4.42 17.16 -0.06
CA CYS A 105 5.78 17.54 0.35
C CYS A 105 5.95 19.06 0.38
N ASP A 106 5.48 19.78 -0.64
CA ASP A 106 5.54 21.24 -0.69
C ASP A 106 4.76 21.90 0.46
N GLN A 107 3.63 21.31 0.88
CA GLN A 107 2.85 21.78 2.02
C GLN A 107 3.56 21.58 3.36
N LEU A 108 4.36 20.52 3.51
CA LEU A 108 5.12 20.26 4.73
C LEU A 108 6.37 21.14 4.88
N LEU A 109 6.89 21.65 3.76
CA LEU A 109 8.11 22.47 3.71
C LEU A 109 7.85 23.98 3.80
N ARG A 110 6.57 24.38 3.86
CA ARG A 110 6.13 25.78 4.08
C ARG A 110 5.89 26.04 5.56
#